data_AF-A1HPZ6-F1
#
_entry.id   AF-A1HPZ6-F1
#
_cell.length_a   1.000
_cell.length_b   1.000
_cell.length_c   1.000
_cell.angle_alpha   90.00
_cell.angle_beta   90.00
_cell.angle_gamma   90.00
#
_symmetry.space_group_name_H-M   'P 1'
#
loop_
_entity.id
_entity.type
_entity.pdbx_description
1 polymer ?
#
loop_
_entity_poly.entity_id
_entity_poly.type
_entity_poly.pdbx_seq_one_letter_code
_entity_poly.pdbx_strand_id
1 'polypeptide(L)'
;MVENYRSMVHHLTRITLKLLDDPIPFDLVRKADPPSAEDVRAFGRQLSNRAERVAAMMELLAAKGFTFSAGKDCIYADSKEVEAQAAKRYLIEHGFHDQEFQVYLEYVRRWGIM
;
A
#
# COMPACT_ATOMS: atom_id res chain seq x y z
N MET A 1 1.27 -19.33 32.96
CA MET A 1 1.94 -18.50 31.93
C MET A 1 1.97 -19.33 30.66
N VAL A 2 1.14 -18.99 29.67
CA VAL A 2 1.11 -19.71 28.40
C VAL A 2 2.12 -19.02 27.51
N GLU A 3 3.32 -19.58 27.40
CA GLU A 3 4.30 -19.19 26.40
C GLU A 3 3.72 -19.51 25.03
N ASN A 4 3.14 -18.47 24.41
CA ASN A 4 2.74 -18.52 23.01
C ASN A 4 3.99 -18.82 22.19
N TYR A 5 4.01 -20.01 21.60
CA TYR A 5 4.99 -20.45 20.61
C TYR A 5 4.82 -19.60 19.34
N ARG A 6 5.22 -18.32 19.40
CA ARG A 6 5.22 -17.40 18.25
C ARG A 6 6.29 -17.92 17.29
N SER A 7 5.81 -18.63 16.27
CA SER A 7 6.51 -19.16 15.10
C SER A 7 7.95 -18.64 14.93
N MET A 8 8.90 -19.57 14.99
CA MET A 8 10.34 -19.38 14.76
C MET A 8 10.63 -19.12 13.27
N VAL A 9 9.86 -18.23 12.64
CA VAL A 9 10.05 -17.78 11.26
C VAL A 9 9.93 -16.25 11.28
N HIS A 10 11.06 -15.58 11.10
CA HIS A 10 11.06 -14.13 10.89
C HIS A 10 10.45 -13.86 9.51
N HIS A 11 9.23 -13.32 9.50
CA HIS A 11 8.61 -12.83 8.28
C HIS A 11 8.68 -11.30 8.24
N LEU A 12 8.80 -10.75 7.05
CA LEU A 12 8.63 -9.34 6.77
C LEU A 12 7.48 -9.22 5.79
N THR A 13 6.39 -8.60 6.25
CA THR A 13 5.29 -8.20 5.41
C THR A 13 5.55 -6.79 4.93
N ARG A 14 5.61 -6.61 3.62
CA ARG A 14 5.74 -5.31 2.96
C ARG A 14 4.51 -5.01 2.14
N ILE A 15 3.93 -3.84 2.33
CA ILE A 15 2.81 -3.34 1.54
C ILE A 15 3.31 -2.14 0.75
N THR A 16 3.21 -2.22 -0.57
CA THR A 16 3.54 -1.11 -1.47
C THR A 16 2.28 -0.33 -1.77
N LEU A 17 2.27 0.94 -1.34
CA LEU A 17 1.22 1.91 -1.60
C LEU A 17 1.67 2.81 -2.76
N LYS A 18 0.96 2.77 -3.88
CA LYS A 18 1.28 3.59 -5.05
C LYS A 18 0.53 4.92 -4.98
N LEU A 19 1.26 6.04 -4.98
CA LEU A 19 0.65 7.39 -4.98
C LEU A 19 0.03 7.74 -6.33
N LEU A 20 0.63 7.23 -7.40
CA LEU A 20 0.16 7.41 -8.76
C LEU A 20 -0.21 6.05 -9.33
N ASP A 21 -1.34 6.00 -10.02
CA ASP A 21 -1.69 4.83 -10.82
C ASP A 21 -0.76 4.76 -12.04
N ASP A 22 -0.46 3.55 -12.50
CA ASP A 22 0.32 3.31 -13.71
C ASP A 22 -0.56 2.53 -14.71
N PRO A 23 -0.94 3.13 -15.86
CA PRO A 23 -0.57 4.47 -16.30
C PRO A 23 -1.28 5.58 -15.50
N ILE A 24 -0.61 6.73 -15.38
CA ILE A 24 -1.21 7.94 -14.80
C ILE A 24 -2.50 8.24 -15.56
N PRO A 25 -3.63 8.55 -14.89
CA PRO A 25 -4.94 8.75 -15.53
C PRO A 25 -5.04 10.10 -16.28
N PHE A 26 -4.03 10.40 -17.10
CA PHE A 26 -3.97 11.57 -17.99
C PHE A 26 -4.95 11.47 -19.16
N ASP A 27 -5.62 10.32 -19.30
CA ASP A 27 -6.63 10.08 -20.33
C ASP A 27 -7.78 11.09 -20.29
N LEU A 28 -8.15 11.61 -19.13
CA LEU A 28 -9.18 12.65 -19.04
C LEU A 28 -8.79 13.93 -19.78
N VAL A 29 -7.54 14.35 -19.62
CA VAL A 29 -7.01 15.54 -20.31
C VAL A 29 -6.72 15.24 -21.78
N ARG A 30 -6.21 14.03 -22.08
CA ARG A 30 -5.84 13.62 -23.44
C ARG A 30 -7.04 13.39 -24.37
N LYS A 31 -8.19 12.95 -23.83
CA LYS A 31 -9.40 12.68 -24.62
C LYS A 31 -10.21 13.93 -24.96
N ALA A 32 -10.01 15.03 -24.23
CA ALA A 32 -10.65 16.30 -24.53
C ALA A 32 -9.84 17.04 -25.62
N ASP A 33 -10.48 17.37 -26.73
CA ASP A 33 -9.89 18.17 -27.82
C ASP A 33 -10.80 19.35 -28.22
N PRO A 34 -10.40 20.61 -27.92
CA PRO A 34 -9.26 20.99 -27.10
C PRO A 34 -9.50 20.69 -25.60
N PRO A 35 -8.46 20.40 -24.81
CA PRO A 35 -8.61 20.21 -23.37
C PRO A 35 -9.06 21.51 -22.69
N SER A 36 -10.07 21.40 -21.84
CA SER A 36 -10.62 22.53 -21.10
C SER A 36 -9.95 22.69 -19.72
N ALA A 37 -10.10 23.88 -19.13
CA ALA A 37 -9.68 24.09 -17.74
C ALA A 37 -10.45 23.20 -16.74
N GLU A 38 -11.66 22.73 -17.10
CA GLU A 38 -12.43 21.80 -16.28
C GLU A 38 -11.80 20.40 -16.27
N ASP A 39 -11.26 19.93 -17.40
CA ASP A 39 -10.58 18.63 -17.50
C ASP A 39 -9.33 18.58 -16.62
N VAL A 40 -8.55 19.67 -16.61
CA VAL A 40 -7.39 19.81 -15.73
C VAL A 40 -7.79 19.80 -14.25
N ARG A 41 -8.90 20.46 -13.89
CA ARG A 41 -9.42 20.43 -12.51
C ARG A 41 -9.93 19.04 -12.14
N ALA A 42 -10.59 18.32 -13.05
CA ALA A 42 -11.06 16.96 -12.84
C ALA A 42 -9.89 16.00 -12.59
N PHE A 43 -8.83 16.12 -13.39
CA PHE A 43 -7.59 15.37 -13.19
C PHE A 43 -6.96 15.67 -11.82
N GLY A 44 -6.85 16.94 -11.43
CA GLY A 44 -6.34 17.33 -10.11
C GLY A 44 -7.17 16.74 -8.94
N ARG A 45 -8.50 16.70 -9.06
CA ARG A 45 -9.37 16.05 -8.06
C ARG A 45 -9.11 14.55 -7.96
N GLN A 46 -8.89 13.85 -9.07
CA GLN A 46 -8.56 12.42 -9.04
C GLN A 46 -7.23 12.16 -8.33
N LEU A 47 -6.19 12.95 -8.63
CA LEU A 47 -4.90 12.84 -7.93
C LEU A 47 -5.04 13.10 -6.42
N SER A 48 -5.80 14.14 -6.05
CA SER A 48 -6.07 14.45 -4.64
C SER A 48 -6.80 13.29 -3.94
N ASN A 49 -7.86 12.75 -4.56
CA ASN A 49 -8.59 11.61 -4.00
C ASN A 49 -7.69 10.38 -3.83
N ARG A 50 -6.77 10.14 -4.76
CA ARG A 50 -5.81 9.04 -4.65
C ARG A 50 -4.83 9.25 -3.50
N ALA A 51 -4.31 10.47 -3.34
CA ALA A 51 -3.42 10.82 -2.24
C ALA A 51 -4.12 10.62 -0.87
N GLU A 52 -5.38 11.06 -0.76
CA GLU A 52 -6.21 10.84 0.45
C GLU A 52 -6.42 9.35 0.74
N ARG A 53 -6.70 8.54 -0.28
CA ARG A 53 -6.81 7.08 -0.13
C ARG A 53 -5.52 6.46 0.40
N VAL A 54 -4.36 6.89 -0.10
CA VAL A 54 -3.06 6.40 0.37
C VAL A 54 -2.79 6.84 1.81
N ALA A 55 -3.07 8.09 2.16
CA ALA A 55 -2.94 8.58 3.53
C ALA A 55 -3.81 7.76 4.51
N ALA A 56 -5.07 7.49 4.15
CA ALA A 56 -5.96 6.65 4.96
C ALA A 56 -5.42 5.21 5.13
N MET A 57 -4.82 4.60 4.09
CA MET A 57 -4.14 3.30 4.25
C MET A 57 -2.97 3.40 5.22
N MET A 58 -2.17 4.47 5.16
CA MET A 58 -1.06 4.67 6.08
C MET A 58 -1.53 4.80 7.52
N GLU A 59 -2.60 5.55 7.79
CA GLU A 59 -3.17 5.67 9.15
C GLU A 59 -3.60 4.31 9.71
N LEU A 60 -4.31 3.52 8.91
CA LEU A 60 -4.77 2.19 9.30
C LEU A 60 -3.61 1.22 9.56
N LEU A 61 -2.56 1.26 8.72
CA LEU A 61 -1.38 0.43 8.88
C LEU A 61 -0.52 0.89 10.07
N ALA A 62 -0.43 2.19 10.33
CA ALA A 62 0.26 2.75 11.48
C ALA A 62 -0.38 2.25 12.79
N ALA A 63 -1.72 2.19 12.84
CA ALA A 63 -2.46 1.63 13.98
C ALA A 63 -2.19 0.13 14.21
N LYS A 64 -1.66 -0.58 13.20
CA LYS A 64 -1.22 -1.99 13.27
C LYS A 64 0.28 -2.14 13.48
N GLY A 65 1.00 -1.05 13.73
CA GLY A 65 2.44 -1.07 14.01
C GLY A 65 3.33 -1.20 12.77
N PHE A 66 2.82 -0.87 11.58
CA PHE A 66 3.66 -0.78 10.39
C PHE A 66 4.58 0.44 10.45
N THR A 67 5.79 0.28 9.91
CA THR A 67 6.75 1.35 9.70
C THR A 67 6.80 1.75 8.23
N PHE A 68 6.96 3.04 7.94
CA PHE A 68 6.91 3.56 6.57
C PHE A 68 8.28 3.96 6.03
N SER A 69 8.50 3.72 4.74
CA SER A 69 9.65 4.25 4.00
C SER A 69 9.21 4.74 2.61
N ALA A 70 9.84 5.81 2.13
CA ALA A 70 9.57 6.36 0.81
C ALA A 70 10.44 5.67 -0.25
N GLY A 71 9.80 5.17 -1.31
CA GLY A 71 10.45 4.76 -2.56
C GLY A 71 10.40 5.87 -3.60
N LYS A 72 10.79 5.54 -4.84
CA LYS A 72 10.81 6.51 -5.95
C LYS A 72 9.40 7.03 -6.30
N ASP A 73 8.45 6.10 -6.44
CA ASP A 73 7.06 6.39 -6.87
C ASP A 73 6.01 5.69 -5.98
N CYS A 74 6.41 5.26 -4.78
CA CYS A 74 5.57 4.52 -3.86
C CYS A 74 6.02 4.71 -2.41
N ILE A 75 5.14 4.32 -1.48
CA ILE A 75 5.44 4.23 -0.06
C ILE A 75 5.42 2.75 0.31
N TYR A 76 6.45 2.28 1.01
CA TYR A 76 6.49 0.95 1.58
C TYR A 76 6.04 1.02 3.04
N ALA A 77 5.13 0.14 3.42
CA ALA A 77 4.75 -0.11 4.80
C ALA A 77 5.22 -1.51 5.19
N ASP A 78 6.10 -1.60 6.18
CA ASP A 78 6.73 -2.83 6.62
C ASP A 78 6.26 -3.24 8.03
N SER A 79 5.98 -4.52 8.23
CA SER A 79 5.71 -5.10 9.56
C SER A 79 6.32 -6.49 9.68
N LYS A 80 6.82 -6.80 10.88
CA LYS A 80 7.29 -8.14 11.27
C LYS A 80 6.28 -8.88 12.16
N GLU A 81 5.21 -8.20 12.55
CA GLU A 81 4.22 -8.70 13.49
C GLU A 81 2.92 -9.10 12.79
N VAL A 82 2.60 -8.43 11.69
CA VAL A 82 1.38 -8.65 10.91
C VAL A 82 1.70 -9.46 9.68
N GLU A 83 1.04 -10.60 9.52
CA GLU A 83 1.17 -11.42 8.32
C GLU A 83 0.50 -10.77 7.11
N ALA A 84 1.05 -11.00 5.92
CA ALA A 84 0.57 -10.46 4.65
C ALA A 84 -0.93 -10.69 4.40
N GLN A 85 -1.45 -11.88 4.70
CA GLN A 85 -2.88 -12.18 4.51
C GLN A 85 -3.76 -11.41 5.50
N ALA A 86 -3.33 -11.26 6.74
CA ALA A 86 -4.04 -10.48 7.74
C ALA A 86 -4.08 -8.99 7.38
N ALA A 87 -2.96 -8.43 6.93
CA ALA A 87 -2.88 -7.07 6.42
C ALA A 87 -3.78 -6.83 5.20
N LYS A 88 -3.76 -7.75 4.22
CA LYS A 88 -4.62 -7.67 3.04
C LYS A 88 -6.10 -7.66 3.41
N ARG A 89 -6.53 -8.60 4.27
CA ARG A 89 -7.92 -8.69 4.72
C ARG A 89 -8.35 -7.43 5.46
N TYR A 90 -7.49 -6.91 6.33
CA TYR A 90 -7.75 -5.70 7.09
C TYR A 90 -7.99 -4.49 6.16
N LEU A 91 -7.18 -4.31 5.12
CA LEU A 91 -7.39 -3.24 4.14
C LEU A 91 -8.68 -3.45 3.33
N ILE A 92 -8.98 -4.68 2.89
CA ILE A 92 -10.22 -4.97 2.15
C ILE A 92 -11.47 -4.69 3.02
N GLU A 93 -11.45 -5.08 4.28
CA GLU A 93 -12.53 -4.84 5.25
C GLU A 93 -12.80 -3.33 5.48
N HIS A 94 -11.79 -2.48 5.28
CA HIS A 94 -11.93 -1.01 5.35
C HIS A 94 -12.25 -0.36 3.99
N GLY A 95 -12.62 -1.16 2.98
CA GLY A 95 -13.06 -0.66 1.68
C GLY A 95 -11.91 -0.31 0.72
N PHE A 96 -10.71 -0.88 0.92
CA PHE A 96 -9.63 -0.80 -0.06
C PHE A 96 -9.69 -1.94 -1.08
N HIS A 97 -9.48 -1.61 -2.35
CA HIS A 97 -9.43 -2.61 -3.41
C HIS A 97 -8.01 -3.16 -3.57
N ASP A 98 -7.91 -4.42 -3.96
CA ASP A 98 -6.62 -5.11 -4.18
C ASP A 98 -5.76 -4.46 -5.28
N GLN A 99 -6.36 -3.63 -6.13
CA GLN A 99 -5.64 -2.87 -7.16
C GLN A 99 -4.91 -1.65 -6.60
N GLU A 100 -5.27 -1.18 -5.40
CA GLU A 100 -4.74 0.05 -4.80
C GLU A 100 -3.42 -0.16 -4.04
N PHE A 101 -3.05 -1.40 -3.76
CA PHE A 101 -1.86 -1.76 -3.02
C PHE A 101 -1.30 -3.11 -3.48
N GLN A 102 -0.03 -3.37 -3.21
CA GLN A 102 0.59 -4.67 -3.46
C GLN A 102 1.16 -5.21 -2.16
N VAL A 103 0.88 -6.48 -1.85
CA VAL A 103 1.40 -7.13 -0.63
C VAL A 103 2.50 -8.11 -1.01
N TYR A 104 3.67 -7.89 -0.42
CA TYR A 104 4.84 -8.75 -0.52
C TYR A 104 5.11 -9.41 0.84
N LEU A 105 5.50 -10.68 0.81
CA LEU A 105 5.86 -11.44 1.99
C LEU A 105 7.25 -12.03 1.78
N GLU A 106 8.20 -11.61 2.61
CA GLU A 106 9.54 -12.17 2.65
C GLU A 106 9.70 -13.04 3.89
N TYR A 107 10.12 -14.29 3.68
CA TYR A 107 10.47 -15.21 4.76
C TYR A 107 11.99 -15.24 4.92
N VAL A 108 12.49 -14.75 6.05
CA VAL A 108 13.92 -14.88 6.38
C VAL A 108 14.16 -16.29 6.90
N ARG A 109 14.63 -17.17 6.01
CA ARG A 109 15.10 -18.50 6.38
C ARG A 109 16.50 -18.38 6.96
N ARG A 110 16.66 -18.61 8.27
CA ARG A 110 17.98 -18.89 8.86
C ARG A 110 18.38 -20.29 8.42
N TRP A 111 19.09 -20.40 7.30
CA TRP A 111 19.85 -21.60 7.01
C TRP A 111 20.93 -21.70 8.09
N GLY A 112 20.83 -22.69 8.97
CA GLY A 112 21.90 -23.02 9.88
C GLY A 112 23.15 -23.28 9.04
N ILE A 113 24.18 -22.45 9.25
CA ILE A 113 25.53 -22.77 8.76
C ILE A 113 25.92 -24.07 9.49
N MET A 114 26.16 -25.11 8.70
CA MET A 114 26.62 -26.43 9.14
C MET A 114 28.08 -26.36 9.56
#